data_AF-A0A4R8CKL8-F1
#
_entry.id   AF-A0A4R8CKL8-F1
#
_cell.length_a   1.000
_cell.length_b   1.000
_cell.length_c   1.000
_cell.angle_alpha   90.00
_cell.angle_beta   90.00
_cell.angle_gamma   90.00
#
_symmetry.space_group_name_H-M   'P 1'
#
loop_
_entity.id
_entity.type
_entity.pdbx_description
1 polymer ?
#
loop_
_entity_poly.entity_id
_entity_poly.type
_entity_poly.pdbx_seq_one_letter_code
_entity_poly.pdbx_strand_id
1 'polypeptide(L)'
;MNLVVGVGLRANTPYAELRALVDSALEEAGPGAVQLIVTVTDKEAQLHRLADDLKAELRAIPPSELAEQPAPNPSRYVEHVAGTPSVAEAAVLAAGAELVVPKRRSANATAAVGRLPAPGYQPADRDVVNRVIAERRDVRRGFLNLPIDGELLTRVLESAHRAPSVGLSQPWDFLVIRDLATRRKVHDLATAQRDAFAASLPEDRRARFDGLKIEAILDTPVNIAVTCDPGRGGRHVLGRHADPRTTWFSAAIAIQNLWLAARAEGLGVGWVSFFEPADVANVLDLPAHIELVGYLCVGYVEEFAAAPELVRSGWAKRRPLEWAIHHEEWGRRDASIVDDAIYAGQNAVPATGQRVRVIVGGDTADLHEADALVVDLGPERPQADFGVLWRPARTPAEAVEFGVEIARDLALQRVGHLVVQLEESSERAEALARGLKVGASACGLTHSSA
;
A
#
# COMPACT_ATOMS: atom_id res chain seq x y z
N MET A 1 -1.34 -24.66 -14.92
CA MET A 1 -0.65 -23.54 -15.61
C MET A 1 -1.62 -22.88 -16.59
N ASN A 2 -1.42 -21.59 -16.89
CA ASN A 2 -2.11 -20.92 -18.00
C ASN A 2 -1.24 -21.09 -19.24
N LEU A 3 -1.72 -21.87 -20.21
CA LEU A 3 -0.93 -22.24 -21.38
C LEU A 3 -1.38 -21.44 -22.62
N VAL A 4 -0.42 -21.15 -23.48
CA VAL A 4 -0.61 -20.60 -24.82
C VAL A 4 -0.08 -21.60 -25.81
N VAL A 5 -0.86 -21.89 -26.85
CA VAL A 5 -0.41 -22.76 -27.94
C VAL A 5 -0.18 -21.92 -29.18
N GLY A 6 1.07 -21.79 -29.60
CA GLY A 6 1.42 -21.21 -30.89
C GLY A 6 1.29 -22.23 -31.99
N VAL A 7 0.54 -21.91 -33.05
CA VAL A 7 0.29 -22.84 -34.16
C VAL A 7 0.67 -22.22 -35.50
N GLY A 8 1.57 -22.89 -36.21
CA GLY A 8 1.80 -22.68 -37.64
C GLY A 8 1.13 -23.79 -38.43
N LEU A 9 0.35 -23.44 -39.46
CA LEU A 9 -0.46 -24.40 -40.21
C LEU A 9 -0.30 -24.18 -41.71
N ARG A 10 -0.12 -25.25 -42.49
CA ARG A 10 -0.23 -25.20 -43.96
C ARG A 10 -1.68 -25.42 -44.38
N ALA A 11 -2.05 -24.84 -45.52
CA ALA A 11 -3.37 -25.06 -46.11
C ALA A 11 -3.67 -26.56 -46.27
N ASN A 12 -4.92 -26.96 -46.04
CA ASN A 12 -5.41 -28.34 -46.11
C ASN A 12 -4.78 -29.32 -45.09
N THR A 13 -4.15 -28.84 -44.01
CA THR A 13 -3.70 -29.73 -42.93
C THR A 13 -4.88 -30.47 -42.30
N PRO A 14 -4.87 -31.81 -42.19
CA PRO A 14 -5.91 -32.57 -41.49
C PRO A 14 -6.02 -32.16 -40.01
N TYR A 15 -7.25 -31.99 -39.50
CA TYR A 15 -7.46 -31.61 -38.10
C TYR A 15 -6.86 -32.63 -37.11
N ALA A 16 -6.95 -33.92 -37.43
CA ALA A 16 -6.35 -34.97 -36.60
C ALA A 16 -4.82 -34.84 -36.46
N GLU A 17 -4.14 -34.38 -37.51
CA GLU A 17 -2.70 -34.11 -37.48
C GLU A 17 -2.38 -32.93 -36.56
N LEU A 18 -3.10 -31.82 -36.71
CA LEU A 18 -2.95 -30.64 -35.84
C LEU A 18 -3.24 -30.99 -34.38
N ARG A 19 -4.34 -31.69 -34.12
CA ARG A 19 -4.77 -32.06 -32.77
C ARG A 19 -3.73 -32.95 -32.08
N ALA A 20 -3.24 -33.99 -32.76
CA ALA A 20 -2.21 -34.87 -32.21
C ALA A 20 -0.89 -34.14 -31.92
N LEU A 21 -0.49 -33.20 -32.79
CA LEU A 21 0.71 -32.38 -32.56
C LEU A 21 0.56 -31.49 -31.32
N VAL A 22 -0.60 -30.86 -31.15
CA VAL A 22 -0.88 -29.99 -30.00
C VAL A 22 -0.99 -30.80 -28.72
N ASP A 23 -1.67 -31.94 -28.73
CA ASP A 23 -1.79 -32.82 -27.56
C ASP A 23 -0.40 -33.30 -27.09
N SER A 24 0.45 -33.75 -28.01
CA SER A 24 1.82 -34.15 -27.69
C SER A 24 2.65 -33.01 -27.10
N ALA A 25 2.50 -31.78 -27.61
CA ALA A 25 3.20 -30.63 -27.07
C ALA A 25 2.65 -30.22 -25.68
N LEU A 26 1.35 -30.36 -25.43
CA LEU A 26 0.73 -30.09 -24.13
C LEU A 26 1.10 -31.15 -23.09
N GLU A 27 1.20 -32.42 -23.48
CA GLU A 27 1.67 -33.50 -22.61
C GLU A 27 3.09 -33.21 -22.11
N GLU A 28 3.98 -32.74 -22.99
CA GLU A 28 5.35 -32.35 -22.63
C GLU A 28 5.38 -31.09 -21.73
N ALA A 29 4.49 -30.13 -21.97
CA ALA A 29 4.41 -28.90 -21.16
C ALA A 29 3.97 -29.17 -19.72
N GLY A 30 3.28 -30.29 -19.47
CA GLY A 30 2.72 -30.65 -18.17
C GLY A 30 1.35 -30.02 -17.89
N PRO A 31 0.79 -30.21 -16.68
CA PRO A 31 -0.61 -29.91 -16.38
C PRO A 31 -0.95 -28.41 -16.49
N GLY A 32 -1.90 -28.07 -17.34
CA GLY A 32 -2.40 -26.71 -17.49
C GLY A 32 -3.68 -26.60 -18.31
N ALA A 33 -4.31 -25.43 -18.20
CA ALA A 33 -5.45 -25.06 -19.03
C ALA A 33 -4.94 -24.16 -20.15
N VAL A 34 -5.25 -24.51 -21.40
CA VAL A 34 -4.96 -23.66 -22.55
C VAL A 34 -5.94 -22.48 -22.50
N GLN A 35 -5.40 -21.28 -22.39
CA GLN A 35 -6.19 -20.04 -22.35
C GLN A 35 -6.28 -19.40 -23.73
N LEU A 36 -5.23 -19.55 -24.54
CA LEU A 36 -5.07 -18.83 -25.79
C LEU A 36 -4.36 -19.70 -26.83
N ILE A 37 -4.85 -19.64 -28.07
CA ILE A 37 -4.19 -20.17 -29.26
C ILE A 37 -3.75 -18.96 -30.08
N VAL A 38 -2.47 -18.92 -30.43
CA VAL A 38 -1.86 -17.81 -31.18
C VAL A 38 -1.26 -18.30 -32.49
N THR A 39 -1.41 -17.50 -33.54
CA THR A 39 -0.99 -17.88 -34.89
C THR A 39 -0.79 -16.64 -35.75
N VAL A 40 -0.37 -16.83 -37.01
CA VAL A 40 -0.20 -15.74 -37.98
C VAL A 40 -1.50 -15.36 -38.70
N THR A 41 -2.47 -16.28 -38.78
CA THR A 41 -3.78 -16.04 -39.40
C THR A 41 -4.85 -16.93 -38.80
N ASP A 42 -6.05 -16.40 -38.65
CA ASP A 42 -7.25 -17.09 -38.15
C ASP A 42 -8.14 -17.63 -39.27
N LYS A 43 -7.68 -17.65 -40.53
CA LYS A 43 -8.52 -18.03 -41.68
C LYS A 43 -8.78 -19.54 -41.81
N GLU A 44 -7.97 -20.36 -41.16
CA GLU A 44 -8.06 -21.83 -41.26
C GLU A 44 -9.09 -22.38 -40.27
N ALA A 45 -10.11 -23.09 -40.76
CA ALA A 45 -11.19 -23.65 -39.95
C ALA A 45 -10.71 -24.60 -38.83
N GLN A 46 -9.57 -25.25 -39.04
CA GLN A 46 -8.93 -26.15 -38.07
C GLN A 46 -8.49 -25.42 -36.80
N LEU A 47 -8.14 -24.14 -36.89
CA LEU A 47 -7.72 -23.32 -35.74
C LEU A 47 -8.91 -22.97 -34.85
N HIS A 48 -10.04 -22.60 -35.45
CA HIS A 48 -11.30 -22.35 -34.72
C HIS A 48 -11.78 -23.61 -34.02
N ARG A 49 -11.76 -24.75 -34.72
CA ARG A 49 -12.10 -26.03 -34.13
C ARG A 49 -11.19 -26.40 -32.94
N LEU A 50 -9.88 -26.14 -33.06
CA LEU A 50 -8.94 -26.38 -31.97
C LEU A 50 -9.24 -25.48 -30.76
N ALA A 51 -9.57 -24.22 -31.00
CA ALA A 51 -9.93 -23.26 -29.96
C ALA A 51 -11.18 -23.69 -29.19
N ASP A 52 -12.23 -24.12 -29.91
CA ASP A 52 -13.46 -24.65 -29.32
C ASP A 52 -13.20 -25.91 -28.49
N ASP A 53 -12.44 -26.87 -29.04
CA ASP A 53 -12.11 -28.13 -28.37
C ASP A 53 -11.30 -27.92 -27.07
N LEU A 54 -10.42 -26.92 -27.07
CA LEU A 54 -9.58 -26.57 -25.91
C LEU A 54 -10.23 -25.53 -24.98
N LYS A 55 -11.39 -24.97 -25.35
CA LYS A 55 -12.07 -23.85 -24.66
C LYS A 55 -11.14 -22.64 -24.47
N ALA A 56 -10.36 -22.35 -25.51
CA ALA A 56 -9.36 -21.29 -25.53
C ALA A 56 -9.77 -20.17 -26.50
N GLU A 57 -9.31 -18.95 -26.26
CA GLU A 57 -9.43 -17.86 -27.23
C GLU A 57 -8.48 -18.10 -28.42
N LEU A 58 -8.88 -17.71 -29.63
CA LEU A 58 -8.00 -17.72 -30.82
C LEU A 58 -7.61 -16.28 -31.18
N ARG A 59 -6.30 -16.01 -31.31
CA ARG A 59 -5.78 -14.71 -31.70
C ARG A 59 -4.76 -14.83 -32.82
N ALA A 60 -4.99 -14.10 -33.92
CA ALA A 60 -4.00 -13.91 -34.97
C ALA A 60 -3.09 -12.71 -34.65
N ILE A 61 -1.79 -12.86 -34.87
CA ILE A 61 -0.77 -11.84 -34.69
C ILE A 61 -0.11 -11.56 -36.05
N PRO A 62 -0.03 -10.30 -36.50
CA PRO A 62 0.52 -9.96 -37.80
C PRO A 62 1.98 -10.43 -37.98
N PRO A 63 2.39 -10.86 -39.19
CA PRO A 63 3.77 -11.22 -39.49
C PRO A 63 4.84 -10.23 -39.04
N SER A 64 4.56 -8.92 -39.13
CA SER A 64 5.50 -7.87 -38.74
C SER A 64 5.85 -7.91 -37.25
N GLU A 65 4.86 -8.18 -36.39
CA GLU A 65 5.06 -8.31 -34.94
C GLU A 65 5.75 -9.65 -34.60
N LEU A 66 5.43 -10.71 -35.34
CA LEU A 66 6.10 -12.01 -35.22
C LEU A 66 7.55 -11.97 -35.71
N ALA A 67 7.90 -11.08 -36.64
CA ALA A 67 9.26 -10.94 -37.17
C ALA A 67 10.25 -10.37 -36.13
N GLU A 68 9.74 -9.59 -35.17
CA GLU A 68 10.55 -8.96 -34.11
C GLU A 68 10.91 -9.92 -32.98
N GLN A 69 10.27 -11.09 -32.92
CA GLN A 69 10.45 -12.03 -31.82
C GLN A 69 11.69 -12.92 -31.99
N PRO A 70 12.50 -13.14 -30.94
CA PRO A 70 13.68 -13.99 -30.98
C PRO A 70 13.30 -15.48 -30.91
N ALA A 71 12.68 -16.00 -31.98
CA ALA A 71 12.28 -17.40 -32.03
C ALA A 71 13.51 -18.34 -31.97
N PRO A 72 13.57 -19.31 -31.03
CA PRO A 72 14.76 -20.13 -30.81
C PRO A 72 15.04 -21.12 -31.94
N ASN A 73 14.03 -21.50 -32.73
CA ASN A 73 14.19 -22.40 -33.86
C ASN A 73 13.68 -21.73 -35.16
N PRO A 74 14.41 -20.74 -35.73
CA PRO A 74 13.97 -20.05 -36.93
C PRO A 74 13.95 -20.96 -38.17
N SER A 75 13.20 -20.58 -39.19
CA SER A 75 13.12 -21.30 -40.47
C SER A 75 13.16 -20.33 -41.64
N ARG A 76 14.22 -20.40 -42.45
CA ARG A 76 14.38 -19.60 -43.68
C ARG A 76 13.20 -19.73 -44.65
N TYR A 77 12.58 -20.91 -44.69
CA TYR A 77 11.38 -21.14 -45.51
C TYR A 77 10.19 -20.35 -44.96
N VAL A 78 9.98 -20.36 -43.65
CA VAL A 78 8.88 -19.61 -42.99
C VAL A 78 9.14 -18.10 -43.09
N GLU A 79 10.39 -17.65 -42.97
CA GLU A 79 10.75 -16.25 -43.19
C GLU A 79 10.37 -15.78 -44.60
N HIS A 80 10.66 -16.60 -45.61
CA HIS A 80 10.33 -16.28 -47.00
C HIS A 80 8.82 -16.30 -47.28
N VAL A 81 8.08 -17.25 -46.72
CA VAL A 81 6.66 -17.48 -47.05
C VAL A 81 5.70 -16.69 -46.15
N ALA A 82 6.01 -16.56 -44.87
CA ALA A 82 5.15 -15.96 -43.86
C ALA A 82 5.73 -14.66 -43.26
N GLY A 83 6.95 -14.25 -43.64
CA GLY A 83 7.55 -13.00 -43.17
C GLY A 83 8.01 -13.02 -41.70
N THR A 84 8.12 -14.19 -41.08
CA THR A 84 8.51 -14.37 -39.65
C THR A 84 9.50 -15.53 -39.50
N PRO A 85 10.44 -15.48 -38.54
CA PRO A 85 11.37 -16.58 -38.26
C PRO A 85 10.68 -17.89 -37.89
N SER A 86 9.52 -17.85 -37.21
CA SER A 86 8.78 -19.03 -36.77
C SER A 86 7.35 -18.64 -36.42
N VAL A 87 6.33 -19.21 -37.08
CA VAL A 87 4.94 -18.88 -36.71
C VAL A 87 4.62 -19.33 -35.28
N ALA A 88 4.89 -20.60 -34.95
CA ALA A 88 4.49 -21.15 -33.65
C ALA A 88 5.23 -20.49 -32.47
N GLU A 89 6.56 -20.40 -32.52
CA GLU A 89 7.34 -19.85 -31.41
C GLU A 89 7.23 -18.33 -31.32
N ALA A 90 7.30 -17.62 -32.46
CA ALA A 90 7.16 -16.17 -32.42
C ALA A 90 5.77 -15.76 -31.92
N ALA A 91 4.71 -16.50 -32.28
CA ALA A 91 3.37 -16.18 -31.80
C ALA A 91 3.24 -16.38 -30.28
N VAL A 92 3.87 -17.42 -29.71
CA VAL A 92 3.95 -17.62 -28.26
C VAL A 92 4.68 -16.45 -27.59
N LEU A 93 5.84 -16.05 -28.13
CA LEU A 93 6.65 -14.97 -27.57
C LEU A 93 5.95 -13.61 -27.69
N ALA A 94 5.32 -13.32 -28.83
CA ALA A 94 4.54 -12.10 -29.05
C ALA A 94 3.31 -12.01 -28.12
N ALA A 95 2.77 -13.16 -27.67
CA ALA A 95 1.73 -13.19 -26.64
C ALA A 95 2.26 -12.85 -25.23
N GLY A 96 3.56 -12.60 -25.06
CA GLY A 96 4.20 -12.35 -23.77
C GLY A 96 4.37 -13.60 -22.91
N ALA A 97 4.29 -14.79 -23.51
CA ALA A 97 4.43 -16.06 -22.78
C ALA A 97 5.89 -16.53 -22.73
N GLU A 98 6.27 -17.14 -21.61
CA GLU A 98 7.53 -17.88 -21.49
C GLU A 98 7.43 -19.17 -22.30
N LEU A 99 8.31 -19.39 -23.28
CA LEU A 99 8.29 -20.62 -24.08
C LEU A 99 8.70 -21.83 -23.22
N VAL A 100 7.81 -22.81 -23.06
CA VAL A 100 8.03 -24.03 -22.26
C VAL A 100 8.34 -25.22 -23.16
N VAL A 101 7.62 -25.36 -24.27
CA VAL A 101 7.87 -26.40 -25.28
C VAL A 101 8.23 -25.71 -26.59
N PRO A 102 9.51 -25.79 -27.01
CA PRO A 102 9.94 -25.29 -28.30
C PRO A 102 9.23 -25.99 -29.46
N LYS A 103 9.30 -25.39 -30.65
CA LYS A 103 8.55 -25.85 -31.82
C LYS A 103 8.67 -27.35 -32.07
N ARG A 104 7.53 -28.04 -32.02
CA ARG A 104 7.31 -29.38 -32.55
C ARG A 104 6.76 -29.25 -33.97
N ARG A 105 7.07 -30.23 -34.82
CA ARG A 105 6.65 -30.25 -36.22
C ARG A 105 5.99 -31.57 -36.56
N SER A 106 4.90 -31.50 -37.31
CA SER A 106 4.34 -32.59 -38.08
C SER A 106 4.72 -32.42 -39.56
N ALA A 107 4.01 -33.10 -40.47
CA ALA A 107 4.21 -32.92 -41.90
C ALA A 107 3.77 -31.51 -42.36
N ASN A 108 2.67 -31.01 -41.81
CA ASN A 108 1.99 -29.80 -42.27
C ASN A 108 1.72 -28.74 -41.20
N ALA A 109 2.04 -29.02 -39.93
CA ALA A 109 1.84 -28.09 -38.82
C ALA A 109 3.09 -27.97 -37.95
N THR A 110 3.15 -26.86 -37.22
CA THR A 110 4.09 -26.66 -36.13
C THR A 110 3.35 -26.18 -34.91
N ALA A 111 3.68 -26.69 -33.73
CA ALA A 111 3.11 -26.26 -32.46
C ALA A 111 4.22 -25.90 -31.48
N ALA A 112 4.01 -24.87 -30.69
CA ALA A 112 4.85 -24.49 -29.57
C ALA A 112 3.95 -24.18 -28.38
N VAL A 113 4.43 -24.40 -27.16
CA VAL A 113 3.65 -24.13 -25.94
C VAL A 113 4.41 -23.13 -25.08
N GLY A 114 3.72 -22.07 -24.69
CA GLY A 114 4.20 -21.13 -23.69
C GLY A 114 3.35 -21.12 -22.43
N ARG A 115 3.91 -20.55 -21.37
CA ARG A 115 3.26 -20.29 -20.10
C ARG A 115 3.01 -18.79 -19.96
N LEU A 116 1.75 -18.43 -19.71
CA LEU A 116 1.39 -17.08 -19.31
C LEU A 116 1.37 -16.93 -17.79
N PRO A 117 1.62 -15.71 -17.27
CA PRO A 117 1.28 -15.37 -15.90
C PRO A 117 -0.24 -15.51 -15.67
N ALA A 118 -0.66 -15.49 -14.40
CA ALA A 118 -2.07 -15.36 -14.07
C ALA A 118 -2.62 -14.06 -14.68
N PRO A 119 -3.79 -14.10 -15.35
CA PRO A 119 -4.37 -12.88 -15.90
C PRO A 119 -4.69 -11.90 -14.75
N GLY A 120 -4.34 -10.64 -14.95
CA GLY A 120 -4.84 -9.56 -14.10
C GLY A 120 -6.29 -9.21 -14.43
N TYR A 121 -6.90 -8.34 -13.62
CA TYR A 121 -8.21 -7.76 -13.91
C TYR A 121 -8.17 -6.88 -15.18
N GLN A 122 -9.33 -6.68 -15.81
CA GLN A 122 -9.43 -5.84 -17.01
C GLN A 122 -9.04 -4.38 -16.69
N PRO A 123 -8.58 -3.59 -17.68
CA PRO A 123 -8.19 -2.19 -17.44
C PRO A 123 -9.22 -1.38 -16.66
N ALA A 124 -10.51 -1.48 -17.02
CA ALA A 124 -11.59 -0.78 -16.33
C ALA A 124 -11.74 -1.19 -14.85
N ASP A 125 -11.60 -2.48 -14.53
CA ASP A 125 -11.68 -2.98 -13.15
C ASP A 125 -10.48 -2.51 -12.33
N ARG A 126 -9.28 -2.51 -12.91
CA ARG A 126 -8.07 -1.97 -12.27
C ARG A 126 -8.21 -0.48 -12.01
N ASP A 127 -8.80 0.27 -12.93
CA ASP A 127 -9.05 1.69 -12.77
C ASP A 127 -10.04 1.95 -11.62
N VAL A 128 -11.08 1.13 -11.48
CA VAL A 128 -11.99 1.18 -10.32
C VAL A 128 -11.24 0.93 -9.01
N VAL A 129 -10.40 -0.11 -8.94
CA VAL A 129 -9.59 -0.41 -7.74
C VAL A 129 -8.68 0.78 -7.39
N ASN A 130 -7.95 1.32 -8.37
CA ASN A 130 -7.06 2.46 -8.19
C ASN A 130 -7.81 3.70 -7.72
N ARG A 131 -8.99 3.97 -8.28
CA ARG A 131 -9.85 5.09 -7.87
C ARG A 131 -10.34 4.93 -6.43
N VAL A 132 -10.83 3.76 -6.03
CA VAL A 132 -11.29 3.54 -4.66
C VAL A 132 -10.14 3.74 -3.66
N ILE A 133 -8.94 3.25 -3.97
CA ILE A 133 -7.75 3.45 -3.13
C ILE A 133 -7.34 4.93 -3.05
N ALA A 134 -7.38 5.65 -4.17
CA ALA A 134 -6.97 7.05 -4.26
C ALA A 134 -8.01 8.03 -3.71
N GLU A 135 -9.29 7.72 -3.82
CA GLU A 135 -10.43 8.58 -3.49
C GLU A 135 -11.03 8.30 -2.10
N ARG A 136 -10.73 7.16 -1.46
CA ARG A 136 -11.17 6.93 -0.07
C ARG A 136 -10.65 8.02 0.86
N ARG A 137 -11.51 8.55 1.72
CA ARG A 137 -11.13 9.58 2.70
C ARG A 137 -11.38 9.08 4.09
N ASP A 138 -10.62 9.66 5.00
CA ASP A 138 -10.83 9.52 6.41
C ASP A 138 -11.69 10.72 6.84
N VAL A 139 -13.00 10.46 6.95
CA VAL A 139 -14.05 11.47 6.98
C VAL A 139 -14.38 11.87 8.41
N ARG A 140 -14.42 13.17 8.69
CA ARG A 140 -14.77 13.73 10.02
C ARG A 140 -15.92 14.74 9.98
N ARG A 141 -16.33 15.16 8.79
CA ARG A 141 -17.34 16.21 8.57
C ARG A 141 -18.27 15.78 7.44
N GLY A 142 -19.47 16.37 7.43
CA GLY A 142 -20.44 16.14 6.35
C GLY A 142 -21.11 14.77 6.37
N PHE A 143 -21.14 14.09 7.52
CA PHE A 143 -21.95 12.89 7.68
C PHE A 143 -23.43 13.26 7.70
N LEU A 144 -24.22 12.47 6.99
CA LEU A 144 -25.67 12.61 6.92
C LEU A 144 -26.33 11.78 8.01
N ASN A 145 -27.41 12.31 8.59
CA ASN A 145 -28.27 11.58 9.51
C ASN A 145 -29.21 10.62 8.76
N LEU A 146 -28.62 9.69 8.02
CA LEU A 146 -29.31 8.63 7.27
C LEU A 146 -28.93 7.27 7.85
N PRO A 147 -29.89 6.36 8.09
CA PRO A 147 -29.57 5.02 8.57
C PRO A 147 -28.78 4.24 7.51
N ILE A 148 -27.88 3.37 7.96
CA ILE A 148 -27.20 2.39 7.11
C ILE A 148 -28.04 1.11 7.10
N ASP A 149 -28.37 0.64 5.90
CA ASP A 149 -29.07 -0.63 5.71
C ASP A 149 -28.25 -1.83 6.24
N GLY A 150 -28.94 -2.81 6.81
CA GLY A 150 -28.30 -3.98 7.43
C GLY A 150 -27.54 -4.86 6.43
N GLU A 151 -28.08 -5.07 5.23
CA GLU A 151 -27.42 -5.87 4.20
C GLU A 151 -26.20 -5.15 3.65
N LEU A 152 -26.29 -3.83 3.46
CA LEU A 152 -25.16 -3.02 3.05
C LEU A 152 -24.02 -3.07 4.08
N LEU A 153 -24.33 -2.90 5.38
CA LEU A 153 -23.32 -3.02 6.44
C LEU A 153 -22.69 -4.43 6.44
N THR A 154 -23.48 -5.48 6.24
CA THR A 154 -22.97 -6.85 6.13
C THR A 154 -21.99 -7.01 4.98
N ARG A 155 -22.28 -6.49 3.76
CA ARG A 155 -21.33 -6.56 2.63
C ARG A 155 -19.99 -5.88 2.93
N VAL A 156 -20.03 -4.76 3.65
CA VAL A 156 -18.82 -4.04 4.08
C VAL A 156 -18.03 -4.88 5.09
N LEU A 157 -18.69 -5.48 6.08
CA LEU A 157 -18.06 -6.35 7.08
C LEU A 157 -17.52 -7.66 6.48
N GLU A 158 -18.22 -8.26 5.51
CA GLU A 158 -17.71 -9.41 4.77
C GLU A 158 -16.41 -9.09 4.03
N SER A 159 -16.31 -7.89 3.46
CA SER A 159 -15.08 -7.44 2.80
C SER A 159 -13.93 -7.31 3.79
N ALA A 160 -14.20 -6.80 5.00
CA ALA A 160 -13.24 -6.80 6.11
C ALA A 160 -12.81 -8.24 6.47
N HIS A 161 -13.76 -9.16 6.56
CA HIS A 161 -13.53 -10.56 6.92
C HIS A 161 -12.73 -11.37 5.87
N ARG A 162 -12.69 -10.91 4.62
CA ARG A 162 -11.86 -11.45 3.54
C ARG A 162 -10.38 -11.03 3.62
N ALA A 163 -9.99 -10.23 4.62
CA ALA A 163 -8.59 -9.86 4.80
C ALA A 163 -7.68 -11.07 5.06
N PRO A 164 -6.42 -11.04 4.61
CA PRO A 164 -5.44 -12.01 5.05
C PRO A 164 -5.19 -11.86 6.56
N SER A 165 -4.83 -12.96 7.21
CA SER A 165 -4.39 -12.95 8.60
C SER A 165 -3.25 -13.94 8.82
N VAL A 166 -2.40 -13.64 9.80
CA VAL A 166 -1.33 -14.56 10.23
C VAL A 166 -1.92 -15.93 10.53
N GLY A 167 -1.46 -16.95 9.80
CA GLY A 167 -1.92 -18.33 9.95
C GLY A 167 -3.42 -18.54 9.79
N LEU A 168 -4.12 -17.68 9.03
CA LEU A 168 -5.58 -17.66 8.90
C LEU A 168 -6.29 -17.54 10.27
N SER A 169 -5.66 -16.86 11.24
CA SER A 169 -6.18 -16.75 12.62
C SER A 169 -7.45 -15.90 12.74
N GLN A 170 -7.71 -15.00 11.80
CA GLN A 170 -8.85 -14.08 11.79
C GLN A 170 -9.13 -13.48 13.19
N PRO A 171 -8.14 -12.79 13.79
CA PRO A 171 -8.17 -12.41 15.21
C PRO A 171 -9.16 -11.29 15.52
N TRP A 172 -9.77 -10.69 14.49
CA TRP A 172 -10.64 -9.53 14.63
C TRP A 172 -12.07 -9.91 15.03
N ASP A 173 -12.71 -9.02 15.79
CA ASP A 173 -14.16 -8.95 15.91
C ASP A 173 -14.63 -7.50 15.63
N PHE A 174 -15.90 -7.35 15.22
CA PHE A 174 -16.49 -6.06 14.85
C PHE A 174 -17.69 -5.76 15.75
N LEU A 175 -17.51 -4.90 16.75
CA LEU A 175 -18.58 -4.49 17.64
C LEU A 175 -19.33 -3.28 17.04
N VAL A 176 -20.55 -3.52 16.54
CA VAL A 176 -21.39 -2.50 15.91
C VAL A 176 -22.17 -1.71 16.97
N ILE A 177 -21.89 -0.42 17.08
CA ILE A 177 -22.41 0.46 18.13
C ILE A 177 -23.35 1.49 17.50
N ARG A 178 -24.64 1.39 17.82
CA ARG A 178 -25.68 2.36 17.41
C ARG A 178 -26.19 3.20 18.58
N ASP A 179 -26.10 2.66 19.78
CA ASP A 179 -26.62 3.29 20.99
C ASP A 179 -25.95 4.65 21.24
N LEU A 180 -26.78 5.68 21.40
CA LEU A 180 -26.29 7.05 21.55
C LEU A 180 -25.60 7.26 22.91
N ALA A 181 -26.03 6.57 23.97
CA ALA A 181 -25.43 6.73 25.29
C ALA A 181 -24.00 6.17 25.31
N THR A 182 -23.76 5.00 24.73
CA THR A 182 -22.41 4.45 24.54
C THR A 182 -21.54 5.38 23.70
N ARG A 183 -22.05 5.89 22.57
CA ARG A 183 -21.28 6.81 21.71
C ARG A 183 -20.93 8.13 22.40
N ARG A 184 -21.81 8.66 23.26
CA ARG A 184 -21.51 9.84 24.09
C ARG A 184 -20.33 9.59 25.03
N LYS A 185 -20.30 8.44 25.72
CA LYS A 185 -19.18 8.09 26.60
C LYS A 185 -17.85 8.05 25.84
N VAL A 186 -17.82 7.44 24.66
CA VAL A 186 -16.60 7.39 23.82
C VAL A 186 -16.23 8.78 23.30
N HIS A 187 -17.21 9.59 22.91
CA HIS A 187 -17.00 10.98 22.49
C HIS A 187 -16.38 11.83 23.62
N ASP A 188 -16.80 11.63 24.87
CA ASP A 188 -16.26 12.36 26.02
C ASP A 188 -14.77 12.02 26.24
N LEU A 189 -14.39 10.74 26.08
CA LEU A 189 -12.98 10.33 26.06
C LEU A 189 -12.22 11.02 24.91
N ALA A 190 -12.82 11.06 23.71
CA ALA A 190 -12.25 11.72 22.54
C ALA A 190 -11.98 13.20 22.77
N THR A 191 -12.91 13.87 23.44
CA THR A 191 -12.83 15.29 23.78
C THR A 191 -11.72 15.54 24.80
N ALA A 192 -11.64 14.73 25.86
CA ALA A 192 -10.61 14.88 26.88
C ALA A 192 -9.18 14.73 26.30
N GLN A 193 -8.95 13.73 25.44
CA GLN A 193 -7.64 13.55 24.81
C GLN A 193 -7.31 14.65 23.81
N ARG A 194 -8.32 15.15 23.07
CA ARG A 194 -8.15 16.30 22.17
C ARG A 194 -7.65 17.52 22.96
N ASP A 195 -8.24 17.79 24.12
CA ASP A 195 -7.88 18.93 24.95
C ASP A 195 -6.48 18.76 25.56
N ALA A 196 -6.13 17.54 25.99
CA ALA A 196 -4.78 17.20 26.46
C ALA A 196 -3.73 17.40 25.35
N PHE A 197 -3.99 16.91 24.13
CA PHE A 197 -3.10 17.10 22.99
C PHE A 197 -2.99 18.57 22.59
N ALA A 198 -4.09 19.33 22.59
CA ALA A 198 -4.05 20.77 22.32
C ALA A 198 -3.17 21.52 23.33
N ALA A 199 -3.21 21.11 24.61
CA ALA A 199 -2.40 21.69 25.67
C ALA A 199 -0.90 21.37 25.55
N SER A 200 -0.53 20.27 24.90
CA SER A 200 0.88 19.89 24.69
C SER A 200 1.52 20.55 23.47
N LEU A 201 0.75 21.26 22.64
CA LEU A 201 1.25 21.88 21.41
C LEU A 201 1.82 23.29 21.67
N PRO A 202 2.86 23.71 20.91
CA PRO A 202 3.25 25.11 20.80
C PRO A 202 2.09 26.00 20.32
N GLU A 203 2.07 27.27 20.74
CA GLU A 203 0.96 28.20 20.50
C GLU A 203 0.54 28.29 19.02
N ASP A 204 1.50 28.43 18.11
CA ASP A 204 1.26 28.53 16.67
C ASP A 204 0.70 27.24 16.06
N ARG A 205 1.04 26.08 16.64
CA ARG A 205 0.58 24.77 16.20
C ARG A 205 -0.79 24.45 16.79
N ARG A 206 -1.03 24.86 18.04
CA ARG A 206 -2.34 24.80 18.69
C ARG A 206 -3.39 25.61 17.93
N ALA A 207 -3.09 26.85 17.55
CA ALA A 207 -4.01 27.69 16.79
C ALA A 207 -4.47 27.05 15.46
N ARG A 208 -3.59 26.27 14.81
CA ARG A 208 -3.92 25.50 13.60
C ARG A 208 -4.71 24.24 13.92
N PHE A 209 -4.37 23.55 15.01
CA PHE A 209 -5.05 22.35 15.46
C PHE A 209 -6.52 22.62 15.83
N ASP A 210 -6.82 23.77 16.44
CA ASP A 210 -8.17 24.13 16.90
C ASP A 210 -9.22 24.14 15.77
N GLY A 211 -8.81 24.39 14.52
CA GLY A 211 -9.70 24.31 13.35
C GLY A 211 -9.97 22.89 12.84
N LEU A 212 -9.20 21.90 13.30
CA LEU A 212 -9.31 20.51 12.85
C LEU A 212 -10.34 19.76 13.68
N LYS A 213 -11.21 19.00 12.99
CA LYS A 213 -12.10 18.04 13.64
C LYS A 213 -11.43 16.67 13.64
N ILE A 214 -11.38 16.06 14.83
CA ILE A 214 -10.61 14.83 15.10
C ILE A 214 -11.47 13.56 15.11
N GLU A 215 -12.79 13.70 15.21
CA GLU A 215 -13.74 12.58 15.31
C GLU A 215 -15.08 12.89 14.62
N ALA A 216 -15.97 11.91 14.57
CA ALA A 216 -17.36 12.06 14.11
C ALA A 216 -18.29 11.04 14.81
N ILE A 217 -18.02 10.75 16.08
CA ILE A 217 -18.65 9.68 16.86
C ILE A 217 -20.15 9.92 16.99
N LEU A 218 -20.53 11.18 17.24
CA LEU A 218 -21.94 11.56 17.42
C LEU A 218 -22.64 11.93 16.11
N ASP A 219 -21.89 12.27 15.05
CA ASP A 219 -22.47 12.63 13.74
C ASP A 219 -22.81 11.42 12.88
N THR A 220 -22.27 10.24 13.22
CA THR A 220 -22.48 9.02 12.45
C THR A 220 -23.63 8.18 13.02
N PRO A 221 -24.41 7.49 12.17
CA PRO A 221 -25.47 6.59 12.65
C PRO A 221 -24.91 5.30 13.28
N VAL A 222 -23.69 4.91 12.91
CA VAL A 222 -23.05 3.65 13.34
C VAL A 222 -21.57 3.91 13.64
N ASN A 223 -21.11 3.46 14.80
CA ASN A 223 -19.69 3.24 15.04
C ASN A 223 -19.36 1.75 15.01
N ILE A 224 -18.11 1.41 14.72
CA ILE A 224 -17.60 0.05 14.76
C ILE A 224 -16.30 0.05 15.56
N ALA A 225 -16.31 -0.60 16.72
CA ALA A 225 -15.08 -0.92 17.43
C ALA A 225 -14.52 -2.22 16.85
N VAL A 226 -13.37 -2.13 16.19
CA VAL A 226 -12.66 -3.28 15.65
C VAL A 226 -11.63 -3.72 16.67
N THR A 227 -11.75 -4.97 17.12
CA THR A 227 -10.92 -5.53 18.19
C THR A 227 -9.96 -6.58 17.64
N CYS A 228 -9.06 -7.05 18.50
CA CYS A 228 -8.17 -8.16 18.26
C CYS A 228 -8.17 -9.07 19.49
N ASP A 229 -8.32 -10.37 19.26
CA ASP A 229 -8.06 -11.44 20.21
C ASP A 229 -6.67 -12.03 19.89
N PRO A 230 -5.61 -11.65 20.62
CA PRO A 230 -4.26 -12.13 20.35
C PRO A 230 -4.10 -13.63 20.59
N GLY A 231 -5.01 -14.26 21.34
CA GLY A 231 -5.01 -15.69 21.66
C GLY A 231 -5.73 -16.57 20.65
N ARG A 232 -6.53 -15.98 19.74
CA ARG A 232 -7.35 -16.73 18.78
C ARG A 232 -6.56 -17.75 17.98
N GLY A 233 -7.16 -18.92 17.73
CA GLY A 233 -6.51 -20.02 17.00
C GLY A 233 -5.52 -20.86 17.84
N GLY A 234 -5.31 -20.54 19.12
CA GLY A 234 -4.53 -21.36 20.05
C GLY A 234 -3.01 -21.37 19.77
N ARG A 235 -2.25 -22.23 20.45
CA ARG A 235 -0.77 -22.13 20.49
C ARG A 235 -0.07 -22.18 19.12
N HIS A 236 -0.62 -22.86 18.12
CA HIS A 236 0.07 -23.26 16.89
C HIS A 236 -0.34 -22.48 15.63
N VAL A 237 -0.73 -21.22 15.79
CA VAL A 237 -1.00 -20.32 14.65
C VAL A 237 0.29 -20.08 13.84
N LEU A 238 0.26 -20.49 12.57
CA LEU A 238 1.39 -20.34 11.64
C LEU A 238 1.78 -18.86 11.50
N GLY A 239 3.07 -18.57 11.66
CA GLY A 239 3.62 -17.21 11.53
C GLY A 239 3.51 -16.33 12.78
N ARG A 240 2.71 -16.71 13.81
CA ARG A 240 2.57 -15.90 15.03
C ARG A 240 3.70 -16.12 16.05
N HIS A 241 4.37 -17.28 16.01
CA HIS A 241 5.35 -17.65 17.02
C HIS A 241 6.51 -16.64 17.18
N ALA A 242 7.00 -16.10 16.06
CA ALA A 242 8.13 -15.16 16.09
C ALA A 242 7.73 -13.74 16.49
N ASP A 243 6.53 -13.29 16.12
CA ASP A 243 6.03 -11.97 16.46
C ASP A 243 4.51 -12.01 16.74
N PRO A 244 4.11 -11.97 18.01
CA PRO A 244 2.70 -11.91 18.39
C PRO A 244 1.95 -10.74 17.77
N ARG A 245 2.62 -9.61 17.49
CA ARG A 245 2.01 -8.36 16.99
C ARG A 245 1.31 -8.52 15.63
N THR A 246 1.64 -9.60 14.92
CA THR A 246 1.04 -9.97 13.63
C THR A 246 -0.50 -10.09 13.67
N THR A 247 -1.10 -10.35 14.84
CA THR A 247 -2.57 -10.37 14.97
C THR A 247 -3.19 -8.97 14.86
N TRP A 248 -2.58 -7.94 15.46
CA TRP A 248 -3.02 -6.55 15.31
C TRP A 248 -2.84 -6.06 13.88
N PHE A 249 -1.74 -6.44 13.21
CA PHE A 249 -1.56 -6.12 11.78
C PHE A 249 -2.64 -6.77 10.92
N SER A 250 -3.02 -8.01 11.23
CA SER A 250 -4.12 -8.71 10.56
C SER A 250 -5.43 -7.92 10.71
N ALA A 251 -5.75 -7.46 11.92
CA ALA A 251 -6.94 -6.62 12.17
C ALA A 251 -6.87 -5.27 11.45
N ALA A 252 -5.71 -4.62 11.38
CA ALA A 252 -5.53 -3.38 10.63
C ALA A 252 -5.78 -3.56 9.12
N ILE A 253 -5.40 -4.69 8.53
CA ILE A 253 -5.70 -5.03 7.13
C ILE A 253 -7.21 -5.24 6.93
N ALA A 254 -7.90 -5.87 7.89
CA ALA A 254 -9.36 -5.99 7.88
C ALA A 254 -10.05 -4.61 7.89
N ILE A 255 -9.57 -3.67 8.70
CA ILE A 255 -10.05 -2.28 8.69
C ILE A 255 -9.81 -1.62 7.32
N GLN A 256 -8.66 -1.84 6.69
CA GLN A 256 -8.37 -1.27 5.38
C GLN A 256 -9.31 -1.81 4.29
N ASN A 257 -9.66 -3.10 4.32
CA ASN A 257 -10.68 -3.67 3.43
C ASN A 257 -12.07 -3.08 3.68
N LEU A 258 -12.47 -2.95 4.97
CA LEU A 258 -13.71 -2.29 5.38
C LEU A 258 -13.80 -0.88 4.76
N TRP A 259 -12.72 -0.11 4.86
CA TRP A 259 -12.64 1.27 4.37
C TRP A 259 -12.83 1.37 2.86
N LEU A 260 -12.20 0.48 2.10
CA LEU A 260 -12.30 0.44 0.64
C LEU A 260 -13.71 0.03 0.20
N ALA A 261 -14.28 -1.00 0.84
CA ALA A 261 -15.64 -1.45 0.57
C ALA A 261 -16.68 -0.37 0.90
N ALA A 262 -16.54 0.29 2.05
CA ALA A 262 -17.39 1.41 2.44
C ALA A 262 -17.33 2.55 1.39
N ARG A 263 -16.14 2.92 0.92
CA ARG A 263 -15.99 3.95 -0.13
C ARG A 263 -16.69 3.55 -1.43
N ALA A 264 -16.63 2.27 -1.81
CA ALA A 264 -17.30 1.75 -3.01
C ALA A 264 -18.84 1.77 -2.87
N GLU A 265 -19.36 1.55 -1.66
CA GLU A 265 -20.79 1.60 -1.32
C GLU A 265 -21.31 3.03 -1.04
N GLY A 266 -20.45 4.06 -1.16
CA GLY A 266 -20.82 5.46 -0.91
C GLY A 266 -20.85 5.87 0.58
N LEU A 267 -20.28 5.06 1.46
CA LEU A 267 -20.13 5.36 2.88
C LEU A 267 -18.78 6.04 3.17
N GLY A 268 -18.82 7.07 4.01
CA GLY A 268 -17.65 7.62 4.68
C GLY A 268 -17.24 6.75 5.86
N VAL A 269 -15.94 6.65 6.10
CA VAL A 269 -15.36 6.06 7.31
C VAL A 269 -14.36 7.05 7.90
N GLY A 270 -14.44 7.26 9.21
CA GLY A 270 -13.50 8.05 9.99
C GLY A 270 -12.87 7.23 11.10
N TRP A 271 -11.53 7.17 11.16
CA TRP A 271 -10.84 6.51 12.28
C TRP A 271 -10.61 7.50 13.41
N VAL A 272 -11.00 7.11 14.64
CA VAL A 272 -10.73 7.88 15.86
C VAL A 272 -9.72 7.15 16.74
N SER A 273 -8.68 7.87 17.15
CA SER A 273 -7.61 7.38 18.04
C SER A 273 -7.22 8.42 19.10
N PHE A 274 -8.10 9.38 19.37
CA PHE A 274 -7.90 10.40 20.40
C PHE A 274 -8.42 9.88 21.74
N PHE A 275 -7.91 8.76 22.24
CA PHE A 275 -8.23 8.23 23.57
C PHE A 275 -7.25 7.10 23.89
N GLU A 276 -7.18 6.71 25.15
CA GLU A 276 -6.50 5.48 25.52
C GLU A 276 -7.38 4.27 25.16
N PRO A 277 -6.85 3.26 24.44
CA PRO A 277 -7.63 2.08 24.04
C PRO A 277 -8.29 1.35 25.22
N ALA A 278 -7.64 1.35 26.38
CA ALA A 278 -8.16 0.72 27.60
C ALA A 278 -9.44 1.41 28.12
N ASP A 279 -9.54 2.74 28.00
CA ASP A 279 -10.72 3.47 28.46
C ASP A 279 -11.94 3.16 27.59
N VAL A 280 -11.74 3.07 26.27
CA VAL A 280 -12.79 2.64 25.36
C VAL A 280 -13.17 1.18 25.59
N ALA A 281 -12.19 0.30 25.85
CA ALA A 281 -12.47 -1.09 26.23
C ALA A 281 -13.35 -1.19 27.48
N ASN A 282 -13.09 -0.36 28.50
CA ASN A 282 -13.91 -0.27 29.71
C ASN A 282 -15.32 0.26 29.42
N VAL A 283 -15.46 1.29 28.58
CA VAL A 283 -16.79 1.82 28.17
C VAL A 283 -17.61 0.76 27.45
N LEU A 284 -16.96 -0.08 26.64
CA LEU A 284 -17.59 -1.15 25.85
C LEU A 284 -17.70 -2.49 26.59
N ASP A 285 -17.24 -2.56 27.84
CA ASP A 285 -17.21 -3.78 28.65
C ASP A 285 -16.53 -4.96 27.91
N LEU A 286 -15.39 -4.69 27.27
CA LEU A 286 -14.65 -5.72 26.54
C LEU A 286 -14.00 -6.72 27.52
N PRO A 287 -13.97 -8.02 27.20
CA PRO A 287 -13.19 -8.98 27.97
C PRO A 287 -11.71 -8.60 28.01
N ALA A 288 -11.03 -8.84 29.13
CA ALA A 288 -9.65 -8.38 29.37
C ALA A 288 -8.58 -8.87 28.37
N HIS A 289 -8.88 -9.90 27.58
CA HIS A 289 -7.98 -10.43 26.54
C HIS A 289 -8.27 -9.86 25.14
N ILE A 290 -9.33 -9.06 25.01
CA ILE A 290 -9.75 -8.43 23.76
C ILE A 290 -9.22 -7.00 23.76
N GLU A 291 -8.45 -6.67 22.73
CA GLU A 291 -7.83 -5.36 22.61
C GLU A 291 -8.50 -4.55 21.51
N LEU A 292 -8.69 -3.26 21.75
CA LEU A 292 -9.20 -2.35 20.72
C LEU A 292 -8.08 -2.04 19.72
N VAL A 293 -8.34 -2.28 18.44
CA VAL A 293 -7.42 -1.93 17.35
C VAL A 293 -7.83 -0.59 16.72
N GLY A 294 -9.12 -0.37 16.49
CA GLY A 294 -9.61 0.89 15.90
C GLY A 294 -11.08 1.16 16.21
N TYR A 295 -11.43 2.44 16.34
CA TYR A 295 -12.81 2.89 16.49
C TYR A 295 -13.22 3.69 15.26
N LEU A 296 -14.19 3.18 14.52
CA LEU A 296 -14.58 3.70 13.21
C LEU A 296 -15.94 4.38 13.29
N CYS A 297 -16.05 5.57 12.70
CA CYS A 297 -17.29 6.29 12.46
C CYS A 297 -17.75 6.01 11.03
N VAL A 298 -18.97 5.47 10.84
CA VAL A 298 -19.46 5.02 9.53
C VAL A 298 -20.83 5.65 9.23
N GLY A 299 -20.98 6.24 8.04
CA GLY A 299 -22.20 6.92 7.63
C GLY A 299 -22.17 7.38 6.18
N TYR A 300 -23.34 7.73 5.64
CA TYR A 300 -23.40 8.45 4.37
C TYR A 300 -22.81 9.85 4.53
N VAL A 301 -22.25 10.39 3.44
CA VAL A 301 -21.62 11.71 3.44
C VAL A 301 -22.20 12.58 2.34
N GLU A 302 -22.24 13.90 2.57
CA GLU A 302 -22.65 14.88 1.56
C GLU A 302 -21.71 14.86 0.34
N GLU A 303 -20.41 14.81 0.61
CA GLU A 303 -19.38 14.74 -0.42
C GLU A 303 -18.10 14.06 0.10
N PHE A 304 -17.31 13.51 -0.83
CA PHE A 304 -15.94 13.07 -0.53
C PHE A 304 -14.96 14.15 -0.99
N ALA A 305 -14.19 14.70 -0.04
CA ALA A 305 -13.20 15.71 -0.36
C ALA A 305 -12.16 15.21 -1.38
N ALA A 306 -11.74 16.08 -2.29
CA ALA A 306 -10.78 15.73 -3.36
C ALA A 306 -9.40 15.29 -2.81
N ALA A 307 -9.00 15.76 -1.63
CA ALA A 307 -7.71 15.45 -1.00
C ALA A 307 -7.86 15.21 0.52
N PRO A 308 -6.86 14.59 1.20
CA PRO A 308 -6.89 14.42 2.65
C PRO A 308 -7.02 15.75 3.40
N GLU A 309 -7.79 15.76 4.49
CA GLU A 309 -8.08 16.98 5.24
C GLU A 309 -6.81 17.65 5.78
N LEU A 310 -5.85 16.87 6.28
CA LEU A 310 -4.57 17.39 6.77
C LEU A 310 -3.71 18.05 5.68
N VAL A 311 -3.92 17.68 4.42
CA VAL A 311 -3.27 18.33 3.27
C VAL A 311 -4.01 19.63 2.93
N ARG A 312 -5.34 19.60 2.90
CA ARG A 312 -6.17 20.77 2.59
C ARG A 312 -6.05 21.88 3.63
N SER A 313 -6.01 21.53 4.91
CA SER A 313 -5.79 22.47 6.01
C SER A 313 -4.35 22.96 6.09
N GLY A 314 -3.43 22.31 5.37
CA GLY A 314 -2.02 22.62 5.41
C GLY A 314 -1.31 22.15 6.67
N TRP A 315 -1.92 21.25 7.45
CA TRP A 315 -1.29 20.62 8.61
C TRP A 315 -0.04 19.81 8.22
N ALA A 316 -0.11 19.08 7.10
CA ALA A 316 1.00 18.29 6.57
C ALA A 316 0.94 18.16 5.04
N LYS A 317 2.06 17.79 4.41
CA LYS A 317 2.10 17.39 2.99
C LYS A 317 2.45 15.91 2.84
N ARG A 318 2.05 15.31 1.72
CA ARG A 318 2.43 13.94 1.36
C ARG A 318 3.92 13.92 1.00
N ARG A 319 4.64 12.89 1.46
CA ARG A 319 5.94 12.55 0.88
C ARG A 319 5.74 11.90 -0.50
N PRO A 320 6.67 12.11 -1.44
CA PRO A 320 6.65 11.41 -2.71
C PRO A 320 7.05 9.93 -2.53
N LEU A 321 6.74 9.10 -3.52
CA LEU A 321 6.85 7.64 -3.42
C LEU A 321 8.31 7.19 -3.40
N GLU A 322 9.17 7.83 -4.18
CA GLU A 322 10.60 7.53 -4.30
C GLU A 322 11.35 7.59 -2.96
N TRP A 323 10.86 8.36 -1.99
CA TRP A 323 11.45 8.41 -0.65
C TRP A 323 11.18 7.16 0.18
N ALA A 324 10.15 6.39 -0.17
CA ALA A 324 9.79 5.15 0.51
C ALA A 324 10.34 3.90 -0.17
N ILE A 325 10.99 4.04 -1.34
CA ILE A 325 11.55 2.94 -2.11
C ILE A 325 13.06 2.89 -1.87
N HIS A 326 13.55 1.75 -1.41
CA HIS A 326 14.98 1.45 -1.29
C HIS A 326 15.28 0.15 -2.03
N HIS A 327 16.40 0.08 -2.74
CA HIS A 327 16.81 -1.08 -3.54
C HIS A 327 17.87 -1.88 -2.81
N GLU A 328 17.54 -3.11 -2.42
CA GLU A 328 18.40 -4.07 -1.69
C GLU A 328 18.80 -3.64 -0.26
N GLU A 329 19.25 -2.41 -0.07
CA GLU A 329 19.80 -1.88 1.18
C GLU A 329 19.06 -0.60 1.60
N TRP A 330 18.87 -0.42 2.92
CA TRP A 330 18.33 0.84 3.44
C TRP A 330 19.20 2.02 3.03
N GLY A 331 18.58 3.10 2.57
CA GLY A 331 19.27 4.29 2.04
C GLY A 331 19.62 4.21 0.54
N ARG A 332 19.73 3.02 -0.07
CA ARG A 332 20.02 2.89 -1.51
C ARG A 332 18.80 3.26 -2.36
N ARG A 333 18.78 4.49 -2.85
CA ARG A 333 17.64 5.11 -3.57
C ARG A 333 18.06 5.63 -4.93
N ASP A 334 17.08 5.82 -5.82
CA ASP A 334 17.30 6.43 -7.14
C ASP A 334 17.55 7.95 -7.04
N ALA A 335 17.05 8.59 -5.98
CA ALA A 335 17.25 10.01 -5.66
C ALA A 335 18.25 10.20 -4.50
N SER A 336 19.01 11.30 -4.52
CA SER A 336 19.89 11.70 -3.42
C SER A 336 19.10 12.33 -2.27
N ILE A 337 19.52 12.08 -1.02
CA ILE A 337 18.91 12.69 0.17
C ILE A 337 18.93 14.23 0.15
N VAL A 338 19.91 14.82 -0.55
CA VAL A 338 20.00 16.28 -0.73
C VAL A 338 18.94 16.78 -1.72
N ASP A 339 18.72 16.06 -2.81
CA ASP A 339 17.68 16.40 -3.79
C ASP A 339 16.29 16.29 -3.17
N ASP A 340 16.08 15.29 -2.30
CA ASP A 340 14.86 15.15 -1.50
C ASP A 340 14.62 16.36 -0.59
N ALA A 341 15.68 16.88 0.06
CA ALA A 341 15.60 18.05 0.91
C ALA A 341 15.28 19.32 0.08
N ILE A 342 15.89 19.47 -1.09
CA ILE A 342 15.58 20.57 -2.03
C ILE A 342 14.11 20.50 -2.48
N TYR A 343 13.63 19.31 -2.86
CA TYR A 343 12.23 19.10 -3.22
C TYR A 343 11.31 19.49 -2.07
N ALA A 344 11.62 19.08 -0.85
CA ALA A 344 10.83 19.43 0.32
C ALA A 344 10.77 20.95 0.54
N GLY A 345 11.88 21.67 0.31
CA GLY A 345 11.91 23.13 0.40
C GLY A 345 11.10 23.83 -0.68
N GLN A 346 11.23 23.41 -1.94
CA GLN A 346 10.43 23.95 -3.05
C GLN A 346 8.93 23.70 -2.86
N ASN A 347 8.59 22.59 -2.23
CA ASN A 347 7.22 22.20 -1.92
C ASN A 347 6.83 22.58 -0.49
N ALA A 348 7.67 23.27 0.28
CA ALA A 348 7.26 23.82 1.55
C ALA A 348 6.34 25.02 1.30
N VAL A 349 5.31 25.16 2.13
CA VAL A 349 4.57 26.43 2.18
C VAL A 349 5.43 27.41 2.99
N PRO A 350 5.47 28.72 2.69
CA PRO A 350 6.33 29.66 3.40
C PRO A 350 6.26 29.46 4.91
N ALA A 351 7.43 29.35 5.52
CA ALA A 351 7.63 29.10 6.93
C ALA A 351 6.69 29.95 7.80
N THR A 352 5.92 29.31 8.67
CA THR A 352 5.36 29.99 9.83
C THR A 352 6.47 30.24 10.85
N GLY A 353 6.29 31.16 11.80
CA GLY A 353 7.21 31.36 12.93
C GLY A 353 7.38 30.15 13.86
N GLN A 354 6.90 28.96 13.47
CA GLN A 354 7.04 27.71 14.20
C GLN A 354 8.51 27.36 14.37
N ARG A 355 8.90 27.24 15.63
CA ARG A 355 10.21 26.80 16.08
C ARG A 355 10.11 25.36 16.59
N VAL A 356 11.11 24.54 16.29
CA VAL A 356 11.31 23.22 16.89
C VAL A 356 12.74 23.13 17.40
N ARG A 357 12.89 22.71 18.66
CA ARG A 357 14.17 22.45 19.31
C ARG A 357 14.49 20.96 19.19
N VAL A 358 15.46 20.63 18.34
CA VAL A 358 15.92 19.26 18.12
C VAL A 358 17.08 18.97 19.07
N ILE A 359 16.86 18.05 20.01
CA ILE A 359 17.80 17.69 21.07
C ILE A 359 18.43 16.35 20.70
N VAL A 360 19.72 16.38 20.34
CA VAL A 360 20.46 15.20 19.86
C VAL A 360 21.17 14.54 21.04
N GLY A 361 20.85 13.27 21.29
CA GLY A 361 21.35 12.51 22.44
C GLY A 361 20.63 12.82 23.76
N GLY A 362 19.49 13.55 23.71
CA GLY A 362 18.66 13.83 24.88
C GLY A 362 17.76 12.65 25.29
N ASP A 363 16.92 12.86 26.30
CA ASP A 363 16.03 11.84 26.85
C ASP A 363 14.57 12.32 27.00
N THR A 364 13.68 11.46 27.52
CA THR A 364 12.25 11.78 27.64
C THR A 364 11.94 12.94 28.60
N ALA A 365 12.82 13.27 29.55
CA ALA A 365 12.63 14.40 30.45
C ALA A 365 12.64 15.74 29.70
N ASP A 366 13.29 15.80 28.54
CA ASP A 366 13.32 17.00 27.69
C ASP A 366 11.97 17.30 27.01
N LEU A 367 11.05 16.33 26.96
CA LEU A 367 9.72 16.48 26.34
C LEU A 367 8.75 17.35 27.16
N HIS A 368 9.15 17.83 28.34
CA HIS A 368 8.37 18.81 29.09
C HIS A 368 8.21 20.14 28.36
N GLU A 369 9.08 20.44 27.39
CA GLU A 369 8.98 21.62 26.55
C GLU A 369 8.23 21.29 25.24
N ALA A 370 7.18 22.05 24.96
CA ALA A 370 6.28 21.78 23.82
C ALA A 370 6.95 21.87 22.43
N ASP A 371 8.07 22.58 22.31
CA ASP A 371 8.83 22.69 21.05
C ASP A 371 9.96 21.63 20.94
N ALA A 372 10.14 20.76 21.93
CA ALA A 372 11.20 19.76 21.95
C ALA A 372 10.90 18.56 21.04
N LEU A 373 11.92 18.13 20.30
CA LEU A 373 11.98 16.87 19.57
C LEU A 373 13.30 16.19 19.94
N VAL A 374 13.21 15.04 20.61
CA VAL A 374 14.38 14.32 21.07
C VAL A 374 14.82 13.32 20.01
N VAL A 375 16.11 13.28 19.70
CA VAL A 375 16.71 12.30 18.79
C VAL A 375 17.67 11.43 19.60
N ASP A 376 17.19 10.23 19.92
CA ASP A 376 17.94 9.23 20.69
C ASP A 376 18.84 8.43 19.73
N LEU A 377 20.15 8.44 19.99
CA LEU A 377 21.19 7.74 19.22
C LEU A 377 21.65 6.43 19.88
N GLY A 378 21.05 6.10 21.03
CA GLY A 378 21.35 4.93 21.83
C GLY A 378 21.14 3.63 21.05
N PRO A 379 21.98 2.60 21.28
CA PRO A 379 21.85 1.33 20.58
C PRO A 379 20.62 0.53 21.02
N GLU A 380 20.07 0.85 22.19
CA GLU A 380 18.88 0.21 22.74
C GLU A 380 17.63 0.94 22.29
N ARG A 381 16.61 0.17 21.92
CA ARG A 381 15.33 0.74 21.50
C ARG A 381 14.61 1.30 22.73
N PRO A 382 14.31 2.62 22.79
CA PRO A 382 13.54 3.17 23.89
C PRO A 382 12.10 2.65 23.85
N GLN A 383 11.42 2.70 24.99
CA GLN A 383 9.96 2.59 25.00
C GLN A 383 9.39 3.68 24.10
N ALA A 384 8.45 3.31 23.22
CA ALA A 384 7.90 4.27 22.27
C ALA A 384 7.21 5.41 23.03
N ASP A 385 7.71 6.63 22.82
CA ASP A 385 7.15 7.85 23.38
C ASP A 385 6.97 8.89 22.27
N PHE A 386 5.91 9.68 22.37
CA PHE A 386 5.61 10.74 21.42
C PHE A 386 6.67 11.83 21.52
N GLY A 387 7.38 12.08 20.41
CA GLY A 387 8.42 13.11 20.36
C GLY A 387 9.84 12.59 20.54
N VAL A 388 10.04 11.28 20.77
CA VAL A 388 11.37 10.64 20.69
C VAL A 388 11.57 9.94 19.35
N LEU A 389 12.57 10.38 18.60
CA LEU A 389 13.03 9.74 17.38
C LEU A 389 14.24 8.86 17.68
N TRP A 390 14.03 7.55 17.73
CA TRP A 390 15.12 6.60 17.84
C TRP A 390 15.85 6.46 16.49
N ARG A 391 17.13 6.85 16.46
CA ARG A 391 18.00 6.90 15.27
C ARG A 391 19.42 6.41 15.60
N PRO A 392 19.59 5.10 15.87
CA PRO A 392 20.90 4.51 16.16
C PRO A 392 21.75 4.45 14.88
N ALA A 393 22.39 5.55 14.50
CA ALA A 393 23.29 5.59 13.36
C ALA A 393 24.53 4.72 13.61
N ARG A 394 24.91 3.89 12.64
CA ARG A 394 26.11 3.03 12.70
C ARG A 394 27.36 3.79 12.32
N THR A 395 27.22 4.81 11.46
CA THR A 395 28.33 5.63 10.95
C THR A 395 27.98 7.11 11.00
N PRO A 396 28.99 8.01 11.00
CA PRO A 396 28.75 9.45 10.86
C PRO A 396 28.04 9.83 9.55
N ALA A 397 28.30 9.12 8.45
CA ALA A 397 27.61 9.37 7.17
C ALA A 397 26.10 9.10 7.28
N GLU A 398 25.73 7.96 7.86
CA GLU A 398 24.33 7.60 8.13
C GLU A 398 23.66 8.61 9.09
N ALA A 399 24.39 9.11 10.08
CA ALA A 399 23.89 10.15 10.97
C ALA A 399 23.59 11.47 10.24
N VAL A 400 24.42 11.88 9.27
CA VAL A 400 24.14 13.04 8.40
C VAL A 400 22.84 12.82 7.63
N GLU A 401 22.66 11.64 7.02
CA GLU A 401 21.43 11.33 6.26
C GLU A 401 20.18 11.42 7.15
N PHE A 402 20.21 10.84 8.35
CA PHE A 402 19.11 10.95 9.31
C PHE A 402 18.82 12.41 9.70
N GLY A 403 19.86 13.22 9.90
CA GLY A 403 19.68 14.65 10.17
C GLY A 403 18.96 15.37 9.02
N VAL A 404 19.32 15.07 7.77
CA VAL A 404 18.64 15.63 6.60
C VAL A 404 17.19 15.16 6.51
N GLU A 405 16.91 13.88 6.75
CA GLU A 405 15.55 13.32 6.77
C GLU A 405 14.66 13.99 7.82
N ILE A 406 15.19 14.21 9.03
CA ILE A 406 14.45 14.87 10.12
C ILE A 406 14.09 16.31 9.71
N ALA A 407 15.07 17.09 9.24
CA ALA A 407 14.82 18.47 8.81
C ALA A 407 13.77 18.55 7.68
N ARG A 408 13.86 17.61 6.72
CA ARG A 408 12.92 17.47 5.60
C ARG A 408 11.50 17.14 6.07
N ASP A 409 11.35 16.18 6.99
CA ASP A 409 10.05 15.80 7.53
C ASP A 409 9.44 16.93 8.39
N LEU A 410 10.26 17.71 9.09
CA LEU A 410 9.81 18.92 9.81
C LEU A 410 9.37 20.04 8.86
N ALA A 411 10.04 20.20 7.71
CA ALA A 411 9.63 21.14 6.67
C ALA A 411 8.24 20.80 6.11
N LEU A 412 7.94 19.52 5.87
CA LEU A 412 6.61 19.06 5.44
C LEU A 412 5.50 19.30 6.47
N GLN A 413 5.88 19.52 7.73
CA GLN A 413 5.01 19.92 8.84
C GLN A 413 5.00 21.43 9.10
N ARG A 414 5.58 22.22 8.17
CA ARG A 414 5.67 23.70 8.19
C ARG A 414 6.50 24.30 9.33
N VAL A 415 7.49 23.57 9.82
CA VAL A 415 8.49 24.17 10.72
C VAL A 415 9.31 25.21 9.96
N GLY A 416 9.49 26.39 10.55
CA GLY A 416 10.22 27.51 9.94
C GLY A 416 11.63 27.73 10.49
N HIS A 417 11.86 27.29 11.73
CA HIS A 417 13.13 27.46 12.42
C HIS A 417 13.50 26.21 13.23
N LEU A 418 14.73 25.71 13.04
CA LEU A 418 15.30 24.62 13.83
C LEU A 418 16.35 25.15 14.81
N VAL A 419 16.17 24.83 16.08
CA VAL A 419 17.21 25.03 17.11
C VAL A 419 17.86 23.68 17.37
N VAL A 420 19.13 23.52 17.03
CA VAL A 420 19.86 22.26 17.22
C VAL A 420 20.63 22.32 18.53
N GLN A 421 20.26 21.46 19.48
CA GLN A 421 20.89 21.28 20.78
C GLN A 421 21.60 19.92 20.82
N LEU A 422 22.86 19.90 21.24
CA LEU A 422 23.65 18.68 21.41
C LEU A 422 23.78 18.39 22.91
N GLU A 423 23.20 17.29 23.38
CA GLU A 423 23.37 16.81 24.76
C GLU A 423 24.49 15.77 24.88
N GLU A 424 24.79 15.09 23.78
CA GLU A 424 25.91 14.14 23.68
C GLU A 424 27.06 14.70 22.84
N SER A 425 28.29 14.54 23.32
CA SER A 425 29.51 14.84 22.56
C SER A 425 30.06 13.57 21.90
N SER A 426 29.52 13.20 20.73
CA SER A 426 30.03 12.12 19.91
C SER A 426 30.06 12.48 18.42
N GLU A 427 30.93 11.81 17.66
CA GLU A 427 31.08 12.05 16.22
C GLU A 427 29.76 11.88 15.46
N ARG A 428 28.91 10.93 15.90
CA ARG A 428 27.58 10.69 15.34
C ARG A 428 26.60 11.80 15.69
N ALA A 429 26.60 12.28 16.93
CA ALA A 429 25.75 13.41 17.34
C ALA A 429 26.11 14.68 16.55
N GLU A 430 27.41 14.99 16.42
CA GLU A 430 27.88 16.11 15.61
C GLU A 430 27.52 15.95 14.13
N ALA A 431 27.65 14.73 13.59
CA ALA A 431 27.28 14.43 12.21
C ALA A 431 25.79 14.59 11.95
N LEU A 432 24.93 14.13 12.87
CA LEU A 432 23.49 14.34 12.78
C LEU A 432 23.14 15.83 12.86
N ALA A 433 23.77 16.58 13.76
CA ALA A 433 23.61 18.03 13.83
C ALA A 433 24.03 18.75 12.53
N ARG A 434 25.10 18.30 11.86
CA ARG A 434 25.46 18.78 10.52
C ARG A 434 24.37 18.45 9.50
N GLY A 435 23.86 17.22 9.50
CA GLY A 435 22.76 16.79 8.63
C GLY A 435 21.51 17.64 8.80
N LEU A 436 21.10 17.93 10.05
CA LEU A 436 19.98 18.81 10.36
C LEU A 436 20.16 20.20 9.75
N LYS A 437 21.35 20.80 9.89
CA LYS A 437 21.65 22.14 9.35
C LYS A 437 21.65 22.17 7.82
N VAL A 438 22.25 21.17 7.18
CA VAL A 438 22.26 21.02 5.72
C VAL A 438 20.85 20.81 5.19
N GLY A 439 20.10 19.88 5.78
CA GLY A 439 18.72 19.59 5.41
C GLY A 439 17.81 20.80 5.59
N ALA A 440 17.96 21.53 6.71
CA ALA A 440 17.22 22.77 6.96
C ALA A 440 17.49 23.79 5.87
N SER A 441 18.76 24.05 5.56
CA SER A 441 19.15 25.00 4.51
C SER A 441 18.61 24.60 3.13
N ALA A 442 18.72 23.32 2.76
CA ALA A 442 18.18 22.79 1.51
C ALA A 442 16.65 22.90 1.43
N CYS A 443 15.96 22.75 2.57
CA CYS A 443 14.52 22.92 2.68
C CYS A 443 14.08 24.40 2.82
N GLY A 444 15.00 25.36 2.86
CA GLY A 444 14.68 26.78 3.08
C GLY A 444 14.30 27.15 4.52
N LEU A 445 14.61 26.31 5.50
CA LEU A 445 14.42 26.57 6.92
C LEU A 445 15.60 27.38 7.46
N THR A 446 15.31 28.28 8.40
CA THR A 446 16.37 28.91 9.21
C THR A 446 16.81 27.96 10.31
N HIS A 447 18.07 28.06 10.76
CA HIS A 447 18.56 27.23 11.86
C HIS A 447 19.56 27.97 12.76
N SER A 448 19.59 27.60 14.04
CA SER A 448 20.60 28.03 15.01
C SER A 448 21.09 26.84 15.85
N SER A 449 22.16 27.06 16.62
CA SER A 449 22.56 26.15 17.69
C SER A 449 22.13 26.74 19.03
N ALA A 450 21.69 25.88 19.96
CA ALA A 450 21.39 26.24 21.34
C ALA A 450 22.69 26.43 22.15
#